data_AF-A0AAN8LGH3-F1
#
_entry.id   AF-A0AAN8LGH3-F1
#
_cell.length_a   1.000
_cell.length_b   1.000
_cell.length_c   1.000
_cell.angle_alpha   90.00
_cell.angle_beta   90.00
_cell.angle_gamma   90.00
#
_symmetry.space_group_name_H-M   'P 1'
#
loop_
_entity.id
_entity.type
_entity.pdbx_description
1 polymer ?
#
loop_
_entity_poly.entity_id
_entity_poly.type
_entity_poly.pdbx_seq_one_letter_code
_entity_poly.pdbx_strand_id
1 'polypeptide(L)'
;MTGRCLCPPGKMGTRCDTNCPVNRYGPDCSESCECRNGAWCDPRNGRCTCLQGWIGPTCQEGGSLTSPQLGNRNQENNHSHIVPV
;
A
#
# COMPACT_ATOMS: atom_id res chain seq x y z
N MET A 1 9.39 -27.64 21.52
CA MET A 1 8.56 -26.57 20.92
C MET A 1 9.10 -25.24 21.40
N THR A 2 9.62 -24.40 20.50
CA THR A 2 10.08 -23.04 20.84
C THR A 2 8.85 -22.18 21.08
N GLY A 3 8.46 -21.99 22.34
CA GLY A 3 7.28 -21.22 22.77
C GLY A 3 7.46 -19.72 22.58
N ARG A 4 7.57 -19.26 21.34
CA ARG A 4 7.48 -17.83 21.00
C ARG A 4 6.02 -17.47 20.80
N CYS A 5 5.59 -16.40 21.48
CA CYS A 5 4.26 -15.84 21.30
C CYS A 5 4.16 -15.25 19.88
N LEU A 6 3.05 -15.53 19.19
CA LEU A 6 2.70 -14.83 17.97
C LEU A 6 2.35 -13.39 18.33
N CYS A 7 3.17 -12.43 17.88
CA CYS A 7 2.90 -11.03 18.15
C CYS A 7 1.77 -10.47 17.30
N PRO A 8 0.99 -9.51 17.83
CA PRO A 8 0.01 -8.81 17.02
C PRO A 8 0.70 -8.05 15.88
N PRO A 9 0.02 -7.83 14.75
CA PRO A 9 0.60 -7.10 13.63
C PRO A 9 1.11 -5.72 14.03
N GLY A 10 2.33 -5.38 13.61
CA GLY A 10 3.01 -4.14 13.97
C GLY A 10 3.91 -4.21 15.20
N LYS A 11 4.02 -5.38 15.83
CA LYS A 11 4.91 -5.67 16.95
C LYS A 11 5.80 -6.86 16.67
N MET A 12 6.96 -6.88 17.33
CA MET A 12 7.87 -8.02 17.38
C MET A 12 8.54 -8.15 18.75
N GLY A 13 9.40 -9.16 18.86
CA GLY A 13 10.22 -9.43 20.04
C GLY A 13 9.63 -10.55 20.88
N THR A 14 10.38 -11.03 21.87
CA THR A 14 9.93 -12.14 22.73
C THR A 14 8.68 -11.82 23.55
N ARG A 15 8.40 -10.53 23.77
CA ARG A 15 7.24 -10.03 24.54
C ARG A 15 6.30 -9.13 23.73
N CYS A 16 6.51 -8.98 22.43
CA CYS A 16 5.70 -8.11 21.56
C CYS A 16 5.64 -6.63 21.99
N ASP A 17 6.66 -6.17 22.70
CA ASP A 17 6.81 -4.80 23.18
C ASP A 17 7.46 -3.89 22.14
N THR A 18 8.26 -4.47 21.25
CA THR A 18 9.04 -3.75 20.23
C THR A 18 8.16 -3.45 19.01
N ASN A 19 8.12 -2.19 18.56
CA ASN A 19 7.44 -1.82 17.31
C ASN A 19 8.20 -2.33 16.10
N CYS A 20 7.50 -2.56 14.99
CA CYS A 20 8.18 -2.86 13.74
C CYS A 20 9.14 -1.75 13.31
N PRO A 21 10.32 -2.12 12.78
CA PRO A 21 11.25 -1.17 12.21
C PRO A 21 10.63 -0.59 10.94
N VAL A 22 11.19 0.55 10.51
CA VAL A 22 10.80 1.18 9.25
C VAL A 22 10.96 0.16 8.11
N ASN A 23 9.97 0.10 7.23
CA ASN A 23 9.87 -0.83 6.10
C ASN A 23 9.58 -2.30 6.44
N ARG A 24 9.03 -2.61 7.62
CA ARG A 24 8.50 -3.95 7.92
C ARG A 24 7.09 -3.89 8.48
N TYR A 25 6.32 -4.96 8.26
CA TYR A 25 4.95 -5.05 8.74
C TYR A 25 4.55 -6.50 9.06
N GLY A 26 3.36 -6.66 9.64
CA GLY A 26 2.77 -7.96 9.93
C GLY A 26 3.15 -8.49 11.33
N PRO A 27 2.77 -9.74 11.64
CA PRO A 27 3.13 -10.39 12.91
C PRO A 27 4.64 -10.62 12.95
N ASP A 28 5.27 -10.26 14.06
CA ASP A 28 6.73 -10.31 14.23
C ASP A 28 7.53 -9.52 13.16
N CYS A 29 6.85 -8.63 12.44
CA CYS A 29 7.44 -7.84 11.35
C CYS A 29 8.13 -8.72 10.29
N SER A 30 7.56 -9.90 10.00
CA SER A 30 8.10 -10.87 9.03
C SER A 30 8.08 -10.34 7.61
N GLU A 31 7.13 -9.45 7.30
CA GLU A 31 6.92 -8.93 5.96
C GLU A 31 7.69 -7.62 5.74
N SER A 32 8.14 -7.40 4.50
CA SER A 32 8.87 -6.19 4.11
C SER A 32 7.95 -5.25 3.33
N CYS A 33 7.96 -3.97 3.67
CA CYS A 33 7.19 -2.97 2.95
C CYS A 33 7.83 -2.66 1.60
N GLU A 34 7.01 -2.60 0.56
CA GLU A 34 7.44 -2.26 -0.80
C GLU A 34 7.22 -0.78 -1.17
N CYS A 35 6.85 0.03 -0.17
CA CYS A 35 6.60 1.46 -0.35
C CYS A 35 7.85 2.17 -0.89
N ARG A 36 7.68 2.96 -1.96
CA ARG A 36 8.75 3.76 -2.57
C ARG A 36 8.56 5.25 -2.29
N ASN A 37 9.56 6.04 -2.72
CA ASN A 37 9.51 7.51 -2.70
C ASN A 37 9.27 8.13 -1.32
N GLY A 38 9.80 7.51 -0.26
CA GLY A 38 9.65 8.00 1.11
C GLY A 38 8.23 7.87 1.66
N ALA A 39 7.37 7.06 1.05
CA ALA A 39 6.03 6.78 1.55
C ALA A 39 6.07 6.09 2.93
N TRP A 40 5.06 6.37 3.74
CA TRP A 40 4.91 5.78 5.07
C TRP A 40 4.29 4.40 4.96
N CYS A 41 4.95 3.39 5.53
CA CYS A 41 4.39 2.05 5.63
C CYS A 41 3.66 1.84 6.96
N ASP A 42 2.42 1.36 6.90
CA ASP A 42 1.69 0.92 8.08
C ASP A 42 2.25 -0.43 8.58
N PRO A 43 2.82 -0.48 9.80
CA PRO A 43 3.45 -1.70 10.32
C PRO A 43 2.44 -2.83 10.60
N ARG A 44 1.14 -2.57 10.60
CA ARG A 44 0.10 -3.58 10.88
C ARG A 44 -0.29 -4.37 9.63
N ASN A 45 -0.39 -3.70 8.49
CA ASN A 45 -0.98 -4.28 7.27
C ASN A 45 -0.11 -4.07 6.01
N GLY A 46 0.98 -3.30 6.10
CA GLY A 46 1.87 -3.03 4.97
C GLY A 46 1.35 -1.99 3.99
N ARG A 47 0.21 -1.32 4.26
CA ARG A 47 -0.31 -0.27 3.38
C ARG A 47 0.63 0.92 3.34
N CYS A 48 0.87 1.38 2.12
CA CYS A 48 1.65 2.58 1.87
C CYS A 48 0.75 3.82 1.90
N THR A 49 1.17 4.83 2.65
CA THR A 49 0.62 6.18 2.61
C THR A 49 1.56 7.03 1.78
N CYS A 50 1.12 7.34 0.56
CA CYS A 50 1.95 8.03 -0.42
C CYS A 50 2.13 9.51 -0.07
N LEU A 51 3.34 10.03 -0.35
CA LEU A 51 3.59 11.46 -0.33
C LEU A 51 2.94 12.14 -1.55
N GLN A 52 2.75 13.45 -1.45
CA GLN A 52 2.13 14.27 -2.50
C GLN A 52 2.74 13.99 -3.88
N GLY A 53 1.89 13.68 -4.85
CA GLY A 53 2.29 13.38 -6.24
C GLY A 53 2.44 11.90 -6.56
N TRP A 54 2.58 11.01 -5.56
CA TRP A 54 2.69 9.56 -5.73
C TRP A 54 1.36 8.85 -5.48
N ILE A 55 1.10 7.80 -6.26
CA ILE A 55 -0.10 6.96 -6.22
C ILE A 55 0.27 5.48 -6.44
N GLY A 56 -0.75 4.63 -6.42
CA GLY A 56 -0.60 3.19 -6.55
C GLY A 56 -0.32 2.49 -5.20
N PRO A 57 -0.34 1.15 -5.17
CA PRO A 57 -0.23 0.36 -3.94
C PRO A 57 1.14 0.50 -3.25
N THR A 58 2.19 0.76 -4.03
CA THR A 58 3.57 0.90 -3.55
C THR A 58 4.07 2.35 -3.62
N CYS A 59 3.21 3.31 -3.98
CA CYS A 59 3.58 4.72 -4.17
C CYS A 59 4.72 4.91 -5.20
N GLN A 60 4.87 4.00 -6.15
CA GLN A 60 5.87 4.07 -7.20
C GLN A 60 5.37 4.84 -8.43
N GLU A 61 4.06 4.87 -8.64
CA GLU A 61 3.45 5.53 -9.78
C GLU A 61 3.18 6.99 -9.40
N GLY A 62 3.97 7.95 -9.89
CA GLY A 62 3.63 9.37 -9.70
C GLY A 62 4.82 10.28 -9.38
N GLY A 63 5.55 10.70 -10.40
CA GLY A 63 6.60 11.70 -10.28
C GLY A 63 6.36 12.92 -11.16
N SER A 64 5.13 13.14 -11.66
CA SER A 64 4.91 14.09 -12.76
C SER A 64 3.55 14.81 -12.74
N LEU A 65 2.96 15.11 -11.58
CA LEU A 65 1.71 15.87 -11.54
C LEU A 65 1.79 17.13 -10.66
N THR A 66 2.40 18.17 -11.22
CA THR A 66 1.77 19.49 -11.28
C THR A 66 0.53 19.51 -12.20
N SER A 67 -0.20 18.40 -12.39
CA SER A 67 -1.32 18.35 -13.34
C SER A 67 -2.52 17.53 -12.81
N PRO A 68 -3.73 18.11 -12.80
CA PRO A 68 -4.94 17.52 -12.21
C PRO A 68 -5.65 16.50 -13.14
N GLN A 69 -4.93 15.55 -13.72
CA GLN A 69 -5.45 14.70 -14.80
C GLN A 69 -5.03 13.22 -14.69
N LEU A 70 -5.33 12.55 -13.58
CA LEU A 70 -5.61 11.10 -13.64
C LEU A 70 -7.11 10.84 -13.45
N GLY A 71 -7.88 11.53 -14.28
CA GLY A 71 -9.29 11.29 -14.55
C GLY A 71 -9.54 10.87 -15.99
N ASN A 72 -8.56 10.26 -16.67
CA ASN A 72 -8.76 9.70 -18.02
C ASN A 72 -8.80 8.18 -17.95
N ARG A 73 -9.91 7.65 -17.41
CA ARG A 73 -10.37 6.31 -17.75
C ARG A 73 -10.99 6.45 -19.14
N ASN A 74 -10.31 5.99 -20.18
CA ASN A 74 -10.93 5.78 -21.49
C ASN A 74 -12.02 4.71 -21.33
N GLN A 75 -13.22 5.14 -20.95
CA GLN A 75 -14.41 4.32 -21.06
C GLN A 75 -14.90 4.44 -22.50
N GLU A 76 -14.18 3.77 -23.41
CA GLU A 76 -14.68 3.43 -24.74
C GLU A 76 -15.76 2.34 -24.62
N ASN A 77 -16.84 2.66 -23.91
CA ASN A 77 -18.08 1.92 -24.00
C ASN A 77 -19.13 2.82 -24.62
N ASN A 78 -18.85 3.24 -25.85
CA ASN A 78 -19.88 3.64 -26.78
C ASN A 78 -20.04 2.50 -27.78
N HIS A 79 -20.92 1.56 -27.44
CA HIS A 79 -21.58 0.74 -28.45
C HIS A 79 -23.08 0.78 -28.22
N SER A 80 -23.65 1.99 -28.26
CA SER A 80 -25.06 2.15 -28.60
C SER A 80 -25.23 1.85 -30.08
N HIS A 81 -25.58 0.62 -30.43
CA HIS A 81 -26.24 0.33 -31.70
C HIS A 81 -27.66 -0.17 -31.47
N ILE A 82 -28.56 0.82 -31.44
CA ILE A 82 -29.86 0.88 -32.11
C ILE A 82 -30.75 -0.38 -32.00
N VAL A 83 -31.81 -0.27 -31.20
CA VAL A 83 -33.06 -1.01 -31.37
C VAL A 83 -33.72 -0.59 -32.70
N PRO A 84 -33.91 -1.49 -33.68
CA PRO A 84 -34.82 -1.24 -34.78
C PRO A 84 -36.28 -1.47 -34.32
N VAL A 85 -37.12 -0.57 -34.81
CA VAL A 85 -38.59 -0.45 -34.63
C VAL A 85 -39.36 -1.67 -35.12
#